data_AF-A0A959G1L3-F1
#
_entry.id   AF-A0A959G1L3-F1
#
_cell.length_a   1.000
_cell.length_b   1.000
_cell.length_c   1.000
_cell.angle_alpha   90.00
_cell.angle_beta   90.00
_cell.angle_gamma   90.00
#
_symmetry.space_group_name_H-M   'P 1'
#
loop_
_entity.id
_entity.type
_entity.pdbx_description
1 polymer ?
#
loop_
_entity_poly.entity_id
_entity_poly.type
_entity_poly.pdbx_seq_one_letter_code
_entity_poly.pdbx_strand_id
1 'polypeptide(L)'
;MRFFWCVGFLLGLAPLQAQSNEEKLNQLGDELESLKVKEAQILQEIEALKLELLRTDLLKTGLPAVEPGEEVIQHAAFALVYDEEHEQAKWVAHIIHPDIRTGNISRTNDFRKDPLISTGSATEADYFLKFEQADGSYEYDGYGYDRGHLAPSADFRWSELALSESYFYSNMSPQAPEFNRGKWAQLEGMIRGYIFQHPNTQLYVVTGPVLKDDLPKVERSVNGVSLPKLFYKVVLDLDHQRAIGFLMPNKEILYPIESFAVSIDKVEAETGIDFFPALEDALEDELEAQNFVEPWLPPTEQDDVEPIYPPTLPKAHFNTVQSRRFMGTGSEVTICGTVVSTKLSSKGNVFLNLDKKFPDQIFSITIWKDNVPNFSYEPHKELMSDKICVTGKVTNFNGTPTMNVELEEQIVPY
;
A
#
# COMPACT_ATOMS: atom_id res chain seq x y z
N MET A 1 -36.95 42.79 -92.74
CA MET A 1 -36.94 43.01 -91.28
C MET A 1 -37.85 41.98 -90.62
N ARG A 2 -37.28 40.93 -90.04
CA ARG A 2 -37.90 40.05 -89.03
C ARG A 2 -36.77 39.19 -88.45
N PHE A 3 -36.28 39.57 -87.28
CA PHE A 3 -35.31 38.82 -86.48
C PHE A 3 -36.05 37.68 -85.77
N PHE A 4 -35.56 36.44 -85.92
CA PHE A 4 -35.93 35.33 -85.04
C PHE A 4 -34.86 35.21 -83.95
N TRP A 5 -35.27 35.37 -82.70
CA TRP A 5 -34.49 34.99 -81.52
C TRP A 5 -34.67 33.49 -81.28
N CYS A 6 -33.61 32.70 -81.42
CA CYS A 6 -33.53 31.36 -80.85
C CYS A 6 -32.79 31.46 -79.52
N VAL A 7 -33.52 31.28 -78.41
CA VAL A 7 -32.97 31.14 -77.06
C VAL A 7 -32.53 29.68 -76.90
N GLY A 8 -31.22 29.43 -76.93
CA GLY A 8 -30.63 28.15 -76.55
C GLY A 8 -30.28 28.16 -75.05
N PHE A 9 -31.12 27.53 -74.23
CA PHE A 9 -30.81 27.23 -72.83
C PHE A 9 -29.81 26.05 -72.80
N LEU A 10 -28.53 26.34 -72.57
CA LEU A 10 -27.52 25.34 -72.22
C LEU A 10 -27.65 25.05 -70.72
N LEU A 11 -28.46 24.04 -70.38
CA LEU A 11 -28.43 23.40 -69.07
C LEU A 11 -27.12 22.62 -68.94
N GLY A 12 -26.11 23.26 -68.35
CA GLY A 12 -24.90 22.58 -67.88
C GLY A 12 -25.26 21.65 -66.72
N LEU A 13 -25.52 20.38 -67.02
CA LEU A 13 -25.55 19.31 -66.04
C LEU A 13 -24.11 19.08 -65.55
N ALA A 14 -23.76 19.67 -64.42
CA ALA A 14 -22.59 19.22 -63.68
C ALA A 14 -22.85 17.77 -63.22
N PRO A 15 -21.95 16.81 -63.48
CA PRO A 15 -22.12 15.46 -62.96
C PRO A 15 -22.02 15.52 -61.44
N LEU A 16 -23.08 15.11 -60.74
CA LEU A 16 -23.01 14.70 -59.34
C LEU A 16 -22.07 13.47 -59.29
N GLN A 17 -20.80 13.68 -58.94
CA GLN A 17 -19.91 12.57 -58.60
C GLN A 17 -20.46 11.92 -57.33
N ALA A 18 -21.07 10.74 -57.48
CA ALA A 18 -21.39 9.88 -56.36
C ALA A 18 -20.07 9.37 -55.76
N GLN A 19 -19.73 9.85 -54.57
CA GLN A 19 -18.54 9.42 -53.84
C GLN A 19 -18.54 7.90 -53.67
N SER A 20 -17.43 7.26 -54.02
CA SER A 20 -17.31 5.80 -53.94
C SER A 20 -17.36 5.33 -52.48
N ASN A 21 -17.73 4.07 -52.24
CA ASN A 21 -17.68 3.52 -50.88
C ASN A 21 -16.25 3.50 -50.31
N GLU A 22 -15.24 3.39 -51.17
CA GLU A 22 -13.83 3.45 -50.77
C GLU A 22 -13.43 4.86 -50.31
N GLU A 23 -13.84 5.90 -51.05
CA GLU A 23 -13.63 7.30 -50.64
C GLU A 23 -14.32 7.62 -49.32
N LYS A 24 -15.53 7.10 -49.09
CA LYS A 24 -16.24 7.24 -47.80
C LYS A 24 -15.51 6.52 -46.66
N LEU A 25 -14.99 5.32 -46.91
CA LEU A 25 -14.24 4.56 -45.91
C LEU A 25 -12.96 5.29 -45.52
N ASN A 26 -12.23 5.83 -46.49
CA ASN A 26 -11.02 6.62 -46.24
C ASN A 26 -11.35 7.89 -45.45
N GLN A 27 -12.41 8.62 -45.84
CA GLN A 27 -12.84 9.83 -45.13
C GLN A 27 -13.24 9.54 -43.67
N LEU A 28 -13.98 8.45 -43.43
CA LEU A 28 -14.32 8.03 -42.05
C LEU A 28 -13.08 7.59 -41.26
N GLY A 29 -12.09 6.99 -41.93
CA GLY A 29 -10.80 6.67 -41.33
C GLY A 29 -10.02 7.91 -40.89
N ASP A 30 -9.94 8.92 -41.75
CA ASP A 30 -9.29 10.20 -41.46
C ASP A 30 -10.03 10.97 -40.34
N GLU A 31 -11.36 10.95 -40.34
CA GLU A 31 -12.18 11.54 -39.28
C GLU A 31 -11.96 10.82 -37.94
N LEU A 32 -11.93 9.49 -37.95
CA LEU A 32 -11.64 8.70 -36.76
C LEU A 32 -10.25 9.02 -36.19
N GLU A 33 -9.24 9.16 -37.05
CA GLU A 33 -7.88 9.50 -36.61
C GLU A 33 -7.82 10.92 -36.03
N SER A 34 -8.47 11.89 -36.67
CA SER A 34 -8.61 13.25 -36.16
C SER A 34 -9.31 13.29 -34.79
N LEU A 35 -10.38 12.50 -34.62
CA LEU A 35 -11.08 12.39 -33.34
C LEU A 35 -10.22 11.75 -32.25
N LYS A 36 -9.41 10.74 -32.56
CA LYS A 36 -8.48 10.14 -31.59
C LYS A 36 -7.40 11.11 -31.14
N VAL A 37 -6.84 11.90 -32.05
CA VAL A 37 -5.87 12.95 -31.70
C VAL A 37 -6.51 13.97 -30.77
N LYS A 38 -7.76 14.38 -31.08
CA LYS A 38 -8.51 15.32 -30.23
C LYS A 38 -8.85 14.73 -28.87
N GLU A 39 -9.24 13.45 -28.82
CA GLU A 39 -9.48 12.71 -27.58
C GLU A 39 -8.22 12.70 -26.70
N ALA A 40 -7.06 12.33 -27.27
CA ALA A 40 -5.79 12.32 -26.56
C ALA A 40 -5.42 13.71 -26.01
N GLN A 41 -5.62 14.77 -26.80
CA GLN A 41 -5.38 16.14 -26.34
C GLN A 41 -6.29 16.52 -25.17
N ILE A 42 -7.59 16.23 -25.26
CA ILE A 42 -8.55 16.53 -24.19
C ILE A 42 -8.20 15.74 -22.92
N LEU A 43 -7.82 14.47 -23.05
CA LEU A 43 -7.40 13.66 -21.90
C LEU A 43 -6.15 14.24 -21.22
N GLN A 44 -5.18 14.73 -21.99
CA GLN A 44 -4.01 15.41 -21.45
C GLN A 44 -4.36 16.71 -20.72
N GLU A 45 -5.29 17.51 -21.28
CA GLU A 45 -5.79 18.72 -20.62
C GLU A 45 -6.55 18.40 -19.32
N ILE A 46 -7.35 17.32 -19.31
CA ILE A 46 -8.03 16.83 -18.11
C ILE A 46 -7.01 16.42 -17.04
N GLU A 47 -5.98 15.66 -17.39
CA GLU A 47 -4.94 15.24 -16.45
C GLU A 47 -4.20 16.45 -15.85
N ALA A 48 -3.81 17.42 -16.68
CA ALA A 48 -3.15 18.64 -16.21
C ALA A 48 -4.02 19.43 -15.23
N LEU A 49 -5.32 19.57 -15.51
CA LEU A 49 -6.26 20.23 -14.60
C LEU A 49 -6.49 19.45 -13.30
N LYS A 50 -6.52 18.12 -13.36
CA LYS A 50 -6.61 17.28 -12.14
C LYS A 50 -5.40 17.46 -11.23
N LEU A 51 -4.19 17.50 -11.81
CA LEU A 51 -2.96 17.73 -11.05
C LEU A 51 -2.91 19.15 -10.44
N GLU A 52 -3.39 20.16 -11.16
CA GLU A 52 -3.54 21.52 -10.61
C GLU A 52 -4.54 21.58 -9.45
N LEU A 53 -5.69 20.88 -9.58
CA LEU A 53 -6.68 20.77 -8.51
C LEU A 53 -6.10 20.08 -7.29
N LEU A 54 -5.37 18.98 -7.46
CA LEU A 54 -4.72 18.29 -6.33
C LEU A 54 -3.71 19.16 -5.61
N ARG A 55 -2.87 19.91 -6.34
CA ARG A 55 -1.97 20.89 -5.70
C ARG A 55 -2.73 21.95 -4.93
N THR A 56 -3.82 22.44 -5.49
CA THR A 56 -4.68 23.43 -4.82
C THR A 56 -5.31 22.84 -3.56
N ASP A 57 -5.84 21.62 -3.62
CA ASP A 57 -6.48 20.94 -2.50
C ASP A 57 -5.47 20.60 -1.39
N LEU A 58 -4.24 20.19 -1.76
CA LEU A 58 -3.14 19.94 -0.83
C LEU A 58 -2.78 21.22 -0.07
N LEU A 59 -2.56 22.33 -0.79
CA LEU A 59 -2.24 23.63 -0.19
C LEU A 59 -3.41 24.22 0.63
N LYS A 60 -4.66 23.95 0.22
CA LYS A 60 -5.86 24.39 0.94
C LYS A 60 -6.02 23.64 2.27
N THR A 61 -5.68 22.36 2.30
CA THR A 61 -5.67 21.56 3.55
C THR A 61 -4.58 22.05 4.49
N GLY A 62 -3.48 22.52 3.92
CA GLY A 62 -2.27 22.91 4.63
C GLY A 62 -1.16 21.90 4.38
N LEU A 63 0.07 22.36 4.51
CA LEU A 63 1.25 21.50 4.55
C LEU A 63 1.75 21.43 5.99
N PRO A 64 2.47 20.36 6.37
CA PRO A 64 3.15 20.33 7.66
C PRO A 64 4.02 21.57 7.87
N ALA A 65 4.14 22.00 9.12
CA ALA A 65 4.90 23.17 9.51
C ALA A 65 6.34 23.10 8.97
N VAL A 66 6.79 24.23 8.43
CA VAL A 66 8.09 24.38 7.78
C VAL A 66 8.96 25.29 8.64
N GLU A 67 10.17 24.83 8.96
CA GLU A 67 11.12 25.56 9.78
C GLU A 67 11.88 26.62 8.95
N PRO A 68 12.42 27.68 9.59
CA PRO A 68 13.24 28.67 8.90
C PRO A 68 14.44 28.04 8.18
N GLY A 69 14.47 28.17 6.85
CA GLY A 69 15.55 27.65 6.01
C GLY A 69 15.20 26.36 5.28
N GLU A 70 14.09 25.71 5.62
CA GLU A 70 13.54 24.61 4.84
C GLU A 70 12.85 25.11 3.56
N GLU A 71 12.94 24.32 2.49
CA GLU A 71 12.29 24.59 1.21
C GLU A 71 11.22 23.52 0.94
N VAL A 72 10.00 23.98 0.64
CA VAL A 72 8.93 23.09 0.18
C VAL A 72 9.10 22.85 -1.31
N ILE A 73 9.27 21.59 -1.68
CA ILE A 73 9.40 21.12 -3.04
C ILE A 73 8.06 20.57 -3.50
N GLN A 74 7.50 21.14 -4.56
CA GLN A 74 6.19 20.76 -5.09
C GLN A 74 6.34 20.02 -6.40
N HIS A 75 5.82 18.79 -6.43
CA HIS A 75 5.67 17.97 -7.63
C HIS A 75 4.21 17.99 -8.09
N ALA A 76 3.90 17.21 -9.13
CA ALA A 76 2.58 17.24 -9.76
C ALA A 76 1.46 16.74 -8.83
N ALA A 77 1.74 15.78 -7.93
CA ALA A 77 0.73 15.16 -7.06
C ALA A 77 1.16 15.01 -5.58
N PHE A 78 2.33 15.50 -5.21
CA PHE A 78 2.81 15.50 -3.83
C PHE A 78 3.75 16.68 -3.59
N ALA A 79 3.95 17.03 -2.31
CA ALA A 79 4.94 17.99 -1.87
C ALA A 79 5.83 17.37 -0.80
N LEU A 80 7.04 17.88 -0.63
CA LEU A 80 7.96 17.41 0.40
C LEU A 80 8.84 18.54 0.92
N VAL A 81 9.45 18.31 2.08
CA VAL A 81 10.63 19.03 2.54
C VAL A 81 11.78 18.04 2.58
N TYR A 82 12.86 18.35 1.86
CA TYR A 82 14.04 17.51 1.81
C TYR A 82 15.03 17.92 2.90
N ASP A 83 15.53 16.93 3.65
CA ASP A 83 16.52 17.12 4.68
C ASP A 83 17.90 16.73 4.15
N GLU A 84 18.75 17.73 3.95
CA GLU A 84 20.10 17.57 3.41
C GLU A 84 21.03 16.79 4.34
N GLU A 85 20.87 16.92 5.66
CA GLU A 85 21.70 16.19 6.61
C GLU A 85 21.37 14.69 6.56
N HIS A 86 20.11 14.35 6.31
CA HIS A 86 19.64 12.99 6.26
C HIS A 86 19.59 12.39 4.85
N GLU A 87 19.74 13.22 3.80
CA GLU A 87 19.64 12.91 2.38
C GLU A 87 18.30 12.24 2.00
N GLN A 88 17.22 12.65 2.67
CA GLN A 88 15.86 12.09 2.54
C GLN A 88 14.81 13.16 2.84
N ALA A 89 13.56 12.96 2.40
CA ALA A 89 12.49 13.85 2.84
C ALA A 89 12.20 13.71 4.36
N LYS A 90 12.06 14.85 5.05
CA LYS A 90 11.53 14.95 6.42
C LYS A 90 10.08 14.49 6.48
N TRP A 91 9.33 14.88 5.46
CA TRP A 91 7.95 14.47 5.19
C TRP A 91 7.65 14.57 3.69
N VAL A 92 6.73 13.72 3.23
CA VAL A 92 6.08 13.81 1.92
C VAL A 92 4.58 13.83 2.14
N ALA A 93 3.91 14.87 1.66
CA ALA A 93 2.47 15.06 1.74
C ALA A 93 1.82 14.86 0.37
N HIS A 94 0.78 14.04 0.30
CA HIS A 94 0.03 13.79 -0.94
C HIS A 94 -1.44 13.52 -0.66
N ILE A 95 -2.23 13.55 -1.73
CA ILE A 95 -3.64 13.17 -1.69
C ILE A 95 -3.83 11.86 -2.45
N ILE A 96 -4.50 10.89 -1.82
CA ILE A 96 -5.05 9.73 -2.50
C ILE A 96 -6.40 10.12 -3.12
N HIS A 97 -6.39 10.34 -4.43
CA HIS A 97 -7.55 10.79 -5.19
C HIS A 97 -8.47 9.62 -5.61
N PRO A 98 -9.81 9.77 -5.66
CA PRO A 98 -10.75 8.73 -6.13
C PRO A 98 -10.43 8.06 -7.46
N ASP A 99 -9.70 8.74 -8.34
CA ASP A 99 -9.26 8.18 -9.63
C ASP A 99 -8.36 6.94 -9.49
N ILE A 100 -7.76 6.67 -8.32
CA ILE A 100 -7.01 5.42 -8.08
C ILE A 100 -7.87 4.18 -8.34
N ARG A 101 -9.21 4.29 -8.26
CA ARG A 101 -10.16 3.20 -8.51
C ARG A 101 -10.19 2.75 -9.97
N THR A 102 -9.83 3.65 -10.89
CA THR A 102 -9.78 3.39 -12.33
C THR A 102 -8.37 3.44 -12.89
N GLY A 103 -7.38 3.86 -12.09
CA GLY A 103 -5.97 3.88 -12.46
C GLY A 103 -5.42 2.48 -12.73
N ASN A 104 -4.85 2.30 -13.92
CA ASN A 104 -4.34 1.02 -14.40
C ASN A 104 -2.91 1.13 -14.99
N ILE A 105 -2.26 2.28 -14.83
CA ILE A 105 -0.90 2.50 -15.33
C ILE A 105 0.05 1.58 -14.56
N SER A 106 0.89 0.87 -15.32
CA SER A 106 1.87 -0.06 -14.76
C SER A 106 3.06 0.69 -14.18
N ARG A 107 3.69 0.10 -13.16
CA ARG A 107 4.92 0.63 -12.55
C ARG A 107 6.01 0.83 -13.60
N THR A 108 6.62 2.01 -13.60
CA THR A 108 7.72 2.41 -14.49
C THR A 108 9.08 1.96 -13.96
N ASN A 109 9.28 2.03 -12.65
CA ASN A 109 10.58 1.78 -12.00
C ASN A 109 11.71 2.70 -12.53
N ASP A 110 11.35 3.93 -12.94
CA ASP A 110 12.23 4.95 -13.50
C ASP A 110 12.87 5.82 -12.42
N PHE A 111 13.55 5.17 -11.47
CA PHE A 111 14.24 5.83 -10.36
C PHE A 111 15.29 6.82 -10.84
N ARG A 112 15.23 8.05 -10.35
CA ARG A 112 16.13 9.12 -10.79
C ARG A 112 16.31 10.20 -9.73
N LYS A 113 17.37 10.98 -9.87
CA LYS A 113 17.59 12.16 -9.02
C LYS A 113 16.43 13.13 -9.19
N ASP A 114 16.09 13.81 -8.11
CA ASP A 114 15.11 14.87 -8.17
C ASP A 114 15.75 16.16 -8.70
N PRO A 115 15.31 16.68 -9.87
CA PRO A 115 15.86 17.91 -10.42
C PRO A 115 15.44 19.17 -9.66
N LEU A 116 14.45 19.10 -8.76
CA LEU A 116 13.97 20.24 -7.98
C LEU A 116 14.77 20.46 -6.70
N ILE A 117 15.53 19.45 -6.23
CA ILE A 117 16.45 19.60 -5.11
C ILE A 117 17.73 20.27 -5.60
N SER A 118 17.84 21.58 -5.36
CA SER A 118 18.91 22.42 -5.95
C SER A 118 20.33 22.05 -5.49
N THR A 119 20.44 21.53 -4.28
CA THR A 119 21.62 20.95 -3.61
C THR A 119 21.97 19.55 -4.13
N GLY A 120 21.00 18.87 -4.76
CA GLY A 120 21.09 17.52 -5.26
C GLY A 120 20.52 16.50 -4.28
N SER A 121 19.65 15.59 -4.76
CA SER A 121 19.12 14.50 -3.96
C SER A 121 20.06 13.29 -3.91
N ALA A 122 19.71 12.35 -3.03
CA ALA A 122 20.12 10.95 -3.07
C ALA A 122 19.98 10.34 -4.48
N THR A 123 20.70 9.24 -4.69
CA THR A 123 20.96 8.66 -6.01
C THR A 123 20.93 7.14 -5.98
N GLU A 124 21.06 6.49 -7.15
CA GLU A 124 21.15 5.03 -7.22
C GLU A 124 22.31 4.47 -6.38
N ALA A 125 23.46 5.15 -6.40
CA ALA A 125 24.66 4.73 -5.69
C ALA A 125 24.52 4.77 -4.16
N ASP A 126 23.47 5.40 -3.63
CA ASP A 126 23.15 5.43 -2.20
C ASP A 126 22.48 4.15 -1.70
N TYR A 127 21.89 3.36 -2.59
CA TYR A 127 21.11 2.17 -2.24
C TYR A 127 21.77 0.87 -2.70
N PHE A 128 22.48 0.88 -3.83
CA PHE A 128 23.16 -0.30 -4.35
C PHE A 128 24.24 0.04 -5.37
N LEU A 129 25.13 -0.92 -5.60
CA LEU A 129 25.99 -0.92 -6.79
C LEU A 129 25.33 -1.73 -7.90
N LYS A 130 25.49 -1.26 -9.14
CA LYS A 130 24.95 -1.87 -10.35
C LYS A 130 26.09 -2.23 -11.29
N PHE A 131 26.18 -3.50 -11.64
CA PHE A 131 27.24 -4.05 -12.50
C PHE A 131 26.64 -4.62 -13.77
N GLU A 132 26.99 -4.03 -14.92
CA GLU A 132 26.63 -4.59 -16.22
C GLU A 132 27.47 -5.84 -16.50
N GLN A 133 26.79 -6.92 -16.84
CA GLN A 133 27.38 -8.21 -17.15
C GLN A 133 27.68 -8.31 -18.66
N ALA A 134 28.54 -9.25 -19.04
CA ALA A 134 28.95 -9.42 -20.44
C ALA A 134 27.80 -9.76 -21.40
N ASP A 135 26.68 -10.27 -20.89
CA ASP A 135 25.46 -10.60 -21.64
C ASP A 135 24.44 -9.45 -21.70
N GLY A 136 24.77 -8.28 -21.15
CA GLY A 136 23.89 -7.12 -21.05
C GLY A 136 22.89 -7.17 -19.90
N SER A 137 22.93 -8.20 -19.04
CA SER A 137 22.18 -8.22 -17.79
C SER A 137 22.86 -7.35 -16.73
N TYR A 138 22.14 -7.06 -15.65
CA TYR A 138 22.68 -6.29 -14.52
C TYR A 138 22.65 -7.13 -13.25
N GLU A 139 23.78 -7.15 -12.55
CA GLU A 139 23.90 -7.63 -11.18
C GLU A 139 23.81 -6.43 -10.23
N TYR A 140 23.11 -6.63 -9.12
CA TYR A 140 22.87 -5.60 -8.12
C TYR A 140 23.41 -6.06 -6.77
N ASP A 141 24.21 -5.20 -6.14
CA ASP A 141 24.69 -5.38 -4.78
C ASP A 141 23.98 -4.36 -3.88
N GLY A 142 22.82 -4.79 -3.38
CA GLY A 142 21.98 -4.02 -2.48
C GLY A 142 22.58 -3.90 -1.09
N TYR A 143 22.57 -2.69 -0.53
CA TYR A 143 23.17 -2.41 0.78
C TYR A 143 22.32 -2.93 1.97
N GLY A 144 21.46 -3.92 1.73
CA GLY A 144 20.55 -4.50 2.72
C GLY A 144 19.19 -3.80 2.83
N TYR A 145 18.93 -2.76 2.03
CA TYR A 145 17.70 -1.95 2.10
C TYR A 145 17.06 -1.76 0.73
N ASP A 146 15.73 -1.69 0.73
CA ASP A 146 14.96 -1.27 -0.43
C ASP A 146 14.95 0.26 -0.58
N ARG A 147 14.74 0.71 -1.82
CA ARG A 147 14.28 2.07 -2.12
C ARG A 147 12.79 2.18 -1.78
N GLY A 148 12.49 2.37 -0.51
CA GLY A 148 11.12 2.48 0.00
C GLY A 148 10.52 3.83 -0.37
N HIS A 149 9.33 3.82 -1.00
CA HIS A 149 8.63 5.06 -1.32
C HIS A 149 8.02 5.66 -0.05
N LEU A 150 7.99 6.99 0.05
CA LEU A 150 7.22 7.69 1.08
C LEU A 150 5.80 7.96 0.58
N ALA A 151 5.64 8.64 -0.56
CA ALA A 151 4.41 8.67 -1.35
C ALA A 151 4.39 7.47 -2.31
N PRO A 152 3.51 6.45 -2.11
CA PRO A 152 3.58 5.19 -2.83
C PRO A 152 3.19 5.34 -4.31
N SER A 153 3.94 4.71 -5.22
CA SER A 153 3.64 4.76 -6.66
C SER A 153 2.23 4.24 -7.00
N ALA A 154 1.68 3.33 -6.18
CA ALA A 154 0.34 2.78 -6.38
C ALA A 154 -0.78 3.81 -6.19
N ASP A 155 -0.53 4.89 -5.44
CA ASP A 155 -1.48 5.97 -5.18
C ASP A 155 -1.61 6.91 -6.40
N PHE A 156 -0.73 6.77 -7.40
CA PHE A 156 -0.64 7.65 -8.58
C PHE A 156 -0.91 6.95 -9.91
N ARG A 157 -1.39 5.69 -9.92
CA ARG A 157 -1.59 4.88 -11.15
C ARG A 157 -2.65 5.42 -12.13
N TRP A 158 -3.25 6.56 -11.84
CA TRP A 158 -4.20 7.26 -12.69
C TRP A 158 -3.56 8.40 -13.51
N SER A 159 -2.31 8.77 -13.22
CA SER A 159 -1.53 9.79 -13.95
C SER A 159 -0.12 9.29 -14.26
N GLU A 160 0.31 9.38 -15.51
CA GLU A 160 1.66 8.94 -15.91
C GLU A 160 2.73 9.84 -15.30
N LEU A 161 2.47 11.15 -15.27
CA LEU A 161 3.38 12.14 -14.69
C LEU A 161 3.55 11.91 -13.19
N ALA A 162 2.45 11.86 -12.42
CA ALA A 162 2.50 11.65 -10.97
C ALA A 162 3.16 10.31 -10.60
N LEU A 163 2.85 9.24 -11.35
CA LEU A 163 3.47 7.93 -11.16
C LEU A 163 4.98 8.01 -11.39
N SER A 164 5.42 8.61 -12.49
CA SER A 164 6.85 8.77 -12.78
C SER A 164 7.56 9.62 -11.72
N GLU A 165 6.98 10.74 -11.28
CA GLU A 165 7.59 11.60 -10.25
C GLU A 165 7.71 10.90 -8.89
N SER A 166 6.82 9.94 -8.57
CA SER A 166 6.95 9.15 -7.34
C SER A 166 8.24 8.34 -7.26
N TYR A 167 8.96 8.14 -8.38
CA TYR A 167 10.25 7.46 -8.44
C TYR A 167 11.47 8.37 -8.24
N PHE A 168 11.29 9.66 -7.91
CA PHE A 168 12.39 10.51 -7.49
C PHE A 168 13.02 10.02 -6.18
N TYR A 169 14.35 10.09 -6.08
CA TYR A 169 15.07 9.70 -4.86
C TYR A 169 14.78 10.60 -3.65
N SER A 170 14.28 11.82 -3.86
CA SER A 170 13.73 12.68 -2.80
C SER A 170 12.51 12.04 -2.10
N ASN A 171 11.77 11.17 -2.80
CA ASN A 171 10.65 10.39 -2.29
C ASN A 171 11.07 8.97 -1.82
N MET A 172 12.37 8.72 -1.65
CA MET A 172 12.89 7.42 -1.22
C MET A 172 13.52 7.49 0.18
N SER A 173 13.44 6.37 0.88
CA SER A 173 14.09 6.15 2.17
C SER A 173 14.56 4.69 2.28
N PRO A 174 15.70 4.37 2.92
CA PRO A 174 16.18 3.00 3.04
C PRO A 174 15.30 2.24 4.02
N GLN A 175 14.49 1.35 3.47
CA GLN A 175 13.57 0.51 4.23
C GLN A 175 14.07 -0.94 4.28
N ALA A 176 13.97 -1.59 5.43
CA ALA A 176 14.23 -3.02 5.54
C ALA A 176 13.29 -3.79 4.58
N PRO A 177 13.77 -4.77 3.81
CA PRO A 177 12.94 -5.47 2.82
C PRO A 177 11.67 -6.09 3.41
N GLU A 178 11.76 -6.69 4.60
CA GLU A 178 10.64 -7.30 5.32
C GLU A 178 9.63 -6.27 5.84
N PHE A 179 10.09 -5.04 6.10
CA PHE A 179 9.24 -3.91 6.47
C PHE A 179 8.48 -3.40 5.23
N ASN A 180 9.23 -2.96 4.20
CA ASN A 180 8.71 -2.36 2.97
C ASN A 180 7.71 -3.26 2.27
N ARG A 181 8.11 -4.51 2.01
CA ARG A 181 7.31 -5.48 1.23
C ARG A 181 6.25 -6.19 2.08
N GLY A 182 6.35 -6.07 3.40
CA GLY A 182 5.48 -6.70 4.38
C GLY A 182 4.42 -5.75 4.91
N LYS A 183 4.51 -5.42 6.21
CA LYS A 183 3.47 -4.65 6.91
C LYS A 183 3.34 -3.20 6.41
N TRP A 184 4.39 -2.59 5.85
CA TRP A 184 4.30 -1.25 5.26
C TRP A 184 3.43 -1.24 4.00
N ALA A 185 3.71 -2.13 3.03
CA ALA A 185 2.87 -2.30 1.84
C ALA A 185 1.43 -2.70 2.19
N GLN A 186 1.22 -3.49 3.26
CA GLN A 186 -0.11 -3.82 3.75
C GLN A 186 -0.85 -2.58 4.27
N LEU A 187 -0.19 -1.72 5.08
CA LEU A 187 -0.76 -0.45 5.55
C LEU A 187 -1.13 0.44 4.36
N GLU A 188 -0.23 0.64 3.41
CA GLU A 188 -0.51 1.41 2.19
C GLU A 188 -1.72 0.84 1.42
N GLY A 189 -1.85 -0.48 1.36
CA GLY A 189 -2.99 -1.16 0.75
C GLY A 189 -4.31 -0.87 1.48
N MET A 190 -4.31 -0.90 2.80
CA MET A 190 -5.49 -0.61 3.63
C MET A 190 -5.92 0.86 3.50
N ILE A 191 -4.97 1.80 3.58
CA ILE A 191 -5.23 3.24 3.41
C ILE A 191 -5.77 3.54 2.01
N ARG A 192 -5.21 2.95 0.94
CA ARG A 192 -5.84 3.04 -0.40
C ARG A 192 -7.24 2.43 -0.44
N GLY A 193 -7.45 1.30 0.25
CA GLY A 193 -8.74 0.62 0.37
C GLY A 193 -9.85 1.51 0.93
N TYR A 194 -9.51 2.48 1.77
CA TYR A 194 -10.44 3.46 2.32
C TYR A 194 -11.20 4.23 1.23
N ILE A 195 -10.51 4.65 0.16
CA ILE A 195 -11.09 5.37 -0.99
C ILE A 195 -12.08 4.51 -1.79
N PHE A 196 -11.89 3.19 -1.82
CA PHE A 196 -12.86 2.29 -2.46
C PHE A 196 -14.18 2.25 -1.69
N GLN A 197 -14.12 2.39 -0.36
CA GLN A 197 -15.28 2.43 0.53
C GLN A 197 -15.93 3.82 0.58
N HIS A 198 -15.15 4.88 0.36
CA HIS A 198 -15.59 6.28 0.35
C HIS A 198 -15.30 6.96 -1.02
N PRO A 199 -16.07 6.61 -2.10
CA PRO A 199 -15.78 7.05 -3.48
C PRO A 199 -15.67 8.55 -3.71
N ASN A 200 -16.27 9.36 -2.83
CA ASN A 200 -16.38 10.80 -3.00
C ASN A 200 -15.40 11.57 -2.10
N THR A 201 -14.52 10.86 -1.38
CA THR A 201 -13.58 11.44 -0.44
C THR A 201 -12.18 11.48 -1.05
N GLN A 202 -11.45 12.56 -0.79
CA GLN A 202 -10.02 12.63 -1.00
C GLN A 202 -9.32 12.39 0.34
N LEU A 203 -8.25 11.60 0.35
CA LEU A 203 -7.54 11.31 1.58
C LEU A 203 -6.19 12.00 1.60
N TYR A 204 -5.99 12.90 2.57
CA TYR A 204 -4.73 13.58 2.78
C TYR A 204 -3.80 12.68 3.59
N VAL A 205 -2.57 12.50 3.12
CA VAL A 205 -1.59 11.59 3.72
C VAL A 205 -0.25 12.28 3.83
N VAL A 206 0.36 12.24 5.02
CA VAL A 206 1.76 12.64 5.24
C VAL A 206 2.55 11.41 5.63
N THR A 207 3.71 11.20 5.01
CA THR A 207 4.57 10.05 5.27
C THR A 207 6.01 10.49 5.40
N GLY A 208 6.73 9.92 6.35
CA GLY A 208 8.15 10.19 6.50
C GLY A 208 8.87 9.21 7.43
N PRO A 209 10.20 9.23 7.42
CA PRO A 209 11.01 8.63 8.47
C PRO A 209 11.02 9.51 9.72
N VAL A 210 11.19 8.91 10.90
CA VAL A 210 11.54 9.68 12.11
C VAL A 210 13.04 9.98 12.07
N LEU A 211 13.39 11.20 11.69
CA LEU A 211 14.76 11.68 11.55
C LEU A 211 15.26 12.24 12.90
N LYS A 212 16.41 11.74 13.36
CA LYS A 212 17.10 12.17 14.58
C LYS A 212 18.59 12.27 14.29
N ASP A 213 19.28 13.22 14.89
CA ASP A 213 20.70 13.51 14.65
C ASP A 213 21.63 12.29 14.89
N ASP A 214 21.21 11.36 15.76
CA ASP A 214 21.99 10.18 16.16
C ASP A 214 21.79 8.95 15.25
N LEU A 215 21.08 9.10 14.12
CA LEU A 215 20.80 7.98 13.23
C LEU A 215 22.09 7.45 12.58
N PRO A 216 22.25 6.11 12.50
CA PRO A 216 23.32 5.54 11.70
C PRO A 216 23.13 5.91 10.22
N LYS A 217 24.22 5.96 9.46
CA LYS A 217 24.16 6.12 8.01
C LYS A 217 24.22 4.74 7.33
N VAL A 218 23.67 4.63 6.13
CA VAL A 218 23.89 3.47 5.27
C VAL A 218 25.39 3.43 4.92
N GLU A 219 26.10 2.41 5.40
CA GLU A 219 27.58 2.35 5.39
C GLU A 219 28.22 2.62 4.03
N ARG A 220 27.56 2.20 2.95
CA ARG A 220 28.04 2.28 1.56
C ARG A 220 27.37 3.39 0.74
N SER A 221 26.50 4.19 1.33
CA SER A 221 25.88 5.32 0.64
C SER A 221 26.94 6.39 0.34
N VAL A 222 26.87 6.96 -0.86
CA VAL A 222 27.85 7.95 -1.33
C VAL A 222 27.58 9.34 -0.75
N ASN A 223 26.32 9.65 -0.44
CA ASN A 223 25.91 10.91 0.18
C ASN A 223 25.68 10.78 1.70
N GLY A 224 25.77 9.58 2.27
CA GLY A 224 25.55 9.37 3.70
C GLY A 224 24.07 9.42 4.10
N VAL A 225 23.22 8.75 3.32
CA VAL A 225 21.79 8.58 3.61
C VAL A 225 21.61 7.97 4.99
N SER A 226 20.82 8.63 5.83
CA SER A 226 20.52 8.12 7.18
C SER A 226 19.67 6.87 7.12
N LEU A 227 19.82 5.99 8.10
CA LEU A 227 19.03 4.79 8.23
C LEU A 227 18.01 4.98 9.36
N PRO A 228 16.73 5.27 9.04
CA PRO A 228 15.71 5.54 10.04
C PRO A 228 15.39 4.30 10.88
N LYS A 229 15.13 4.51 12.18
CA LYS A 229 14.67 3.46 13.10
C LYS A 229 13.16 3.24 13.04
N LEU A 230 12.41 4.30 12.72
CA LEU A 230 10.94 4.33 12.65
C LEU A 230 10.51 5.06 11.38
N PHE A 231 9.34 4.69 10.87
CA PHE A 231 8.58 5.43 9.86
C PHE A 231 7.22 5.79 10.43
N TYR A 232 6.70 6.93 9.99
CA TYR A 232 5.35 7.37 10.31
C TYR A 232 4.50 7.54 9.05
N LYS A 233 3.19 7.39 9.23
CA LYS A 233 2.18 7.78 8.24
C LYS A 233 1.00 8.40 8.98
N VAL A 234 0.68 9.64 8.66
CA VAL A 234 -0.47 10.37 9.17
C VAL A 234 -1.50 10.49 8.06
N VAL A 235 -2.76 10.31 8.42
CA VAL A 235 -3.87 10.21 7.47
C VAL A 235 -5.03 11.07 7.99
N LEU A 236 -5.59 11.90 7.11
CA LEU A 236 -6.66 12.84 7.41
C LEU A 236 -7.78 12.76 6.36
N ASP A 237 -9.00 12.59 6.85
CA ASP A 237 -10.25 12.70 6.10
C ASP A 237 -11.08 13.83 6.71
N LEU A 238 -11.02 15.01 6.09
CA LEU A 238 -11.75 16.20 6.54
C LEU A 238 -13.27 16.09 6.35
N ASP A 239 -13.74 15.36 5.33
CA ASP A 239 -15.17 15.22 5.05
C ASP A 239 -15.89 14.51 6.20
N HIS A 240 -15.21 13.53 6.80
CA HIS A 240 -15.73 12.76 7.94
C HIS A 240 -15.13 13.16 9.28
N GLN A 241 -14.25 14.16 9.31
CA GLN A 241 -13.50 14.60 10.50
C GLN A 241 -12.81 13.46 11.23
N ARG A 242 -12.03 12.67 10.48
CA ARG A 242 -11.26 11.56 11.01
C ARG A 242 -9.80 11.79 10.76
N ALA A 243 -8.98 11.47 11.75
CA ALA A 243 -7.54 11.40 11.56
C ALA A 243 -6.91 10.21 12.32
N ILE A 244 -5.74 9.78 11.86
CA ILE A 244 -4.96 8.71 12.51
C ILE A 244 -3.48 8.83 12.16
N GLY A 245 -2.62 8.44 13.11
CA GLY A 245 -1.19 8.24 12.90
C GLY A 245 -0.80 6.77 12.97
N PHE A 246 0.28 6.41 12.31
CA PHE A 246 0.96 5.12 12.45
C PHE A 246 2.43 5.37 12.74
N LEU A 247 3.02 4.63 13.69
CA LEU A 247 4.46 4.64 13.97
C LEU A 247 5.01 3.22 13.94
N MET A 248 5.82 2.90 12.93
CA MET A 248 6.24 1.53 12.65
C MET A 248 7.78 1.40 12.61
N PRO A 249 8.36 0.37 13.24
CA PRO A 249 9.81 0.18 13.22
C PRO A 249 10.31 -0.33 11.87
N ASN A 250 11.46 0.20 11.43
CA ASN A 250 12.12 -0.17 10.17
C ASN A 250 12.79 -1.56 10.25
N LYS A 251 11.98 -2.62 10.39
CA LYS A 251 12.40 -4.01 10.51
C LYS A 251 11.21 -4.94 10.22
N GLU A 252 11.44 -6.25 10.24
CA GLU A 252 10.34 -7.23 10.21
C GLU A 252 9.34 -6.97 11.34
N ILE A 253 8.05 -6.85 10.97
CA ILE A 253 6.94 -6.63 11.91
C ILE A 253 6.05 -7.86 11.93
N LEU A 254 5.95 -8.46 13.12
CA LEU A 254 5.13 -9.65 13.38
C LEU A 254 3.78 -9.33 14.02
N TYR A 255 3.58 -8.10 14.50
CA TYR A 255 2.34 -7.66 15.11
C TYR A 255 1.36 -7.13 14.05
N PRO A 256 0.04 -7.16 14.33
CA PRO A 256 -0.97 -6.53 13.47
C PRO A 256 -0.72 -5.03 13.30
N ILE A 257 -1.20 -4.43 12.20
CA ILE A 257 -0.97 -3.01 11.88
C ILE A 257 -1.63 -2.11 12.91
N GLU A 258 -2.78 -2.52 13.43
CA GLU A 258 -3.55 -1.85 14.48
C GLU A 258 -2.70 -1.61 15.73
N SER A 259 -1.72 -2.48 16.02
CA SER A 259 -0.81 -2.32 17.16
C SER A 259 0.15 -1.14 17.03
N PHE A 260 0.23 -0.54 15.84
CA PHE A 260 1.08 0.61 15.52
C PHE A 260 0.27 1.89 15.25
N ALA A 261 -1.06 1.81 15.36
CA ALA A 261 -1.94 2.98 15.30
C ALA A 261 -1.74 3.84 16.56
N VAL A 262 -1.60 5.13 16.35
CA VAL A 262 -1.38 6.16 17.38
C VAL A 262 -2.16 7.42 17.01
N SER A 263 -2.24 8.37 17.94
CA SER A 263 -2.72 9.72 17.64
C SER A 263 -1.67 10.50 16.85
N ILE A 264 -2.10 11.56 16.15
CA ILE A 264 -1.18 12.44 15.43
C ILE A 264 -0.30 13.17 16.44
N ASP A 265 -0.85 13.64 17.57
CA ASP A 265 -0.07 14.21 18.69
C ASP A 265 1.12 13.34 19.07
N LYS A 266 0.94 12.01 19.03
CA LYS A 266 2.01 11.07 19.37
C LYS A 266 3.07 10.99 18.28
N VAL A 267 2.69 11.14 17.02
CA VAL A 267 3.62 11.27 15.89
C VAL A 267 4.38 12.59 16.01
N GLU A 268 3.70 13.71 16.26
CA GLU A 268 4.33 15.03 16.44
C GLU A 268 5.33 15.01 17.59
N ALA A 269 4.99 14.39 18.70
CA ALA A 269 5.91 14.23 19.83
C ALA A 269 7.17 13.42 19.49
N GLU A 270 7.13 12.55 18.47
CA GLU A 270 8.29 11.78 18.02
C GLU A 270 9.09 12.46 16.91
N THR A 271 8.44 13.28 16.07
CA THR A 271 9.04 13.93 14.89
C THR A 271 9.41 15.40 15.10
N GLY A 272 8.73 16.09 16.03
CA GLY A 272 8.79 17.55 16.17
C GLY A 272 8.07 18.31 15.06
N ILE A 273 7.29 17.63 14.22
CA ILE A 273 6.56 18.22 13.10
C ILE A 273 5.12 18.45 13.54
N ASP A 274 4.64 19.68 13.34
CA ASP A 274 3.23 20.05 13.39
C ASP A 274 2.62 19.73 12.01
N PHE A 275 1.68 18.79 11.93
CA PHE A 275 1.22 18.24 10.64
C PHE A 275 0.14 19.07 9.96
N PHE A 276 -0.72 19.74 10.72
CA PHE A 276 -1.91 20.40 10.19
C PHE A 276 -2.11 21.86 10.63
N PRO A 277 -1.05 22.71 10.62
CA PRO A 277 -1.05 24.05 11.23
C PRO A 277 -1.99 25.06 10.54
N ALA A 278 -2.59 24.68 9.41
CA ALA A 278 -3.52 25.50 8.66
C ALA A 278 -4.99 25.25 9.06
N LEU A 279 -5.27 24.20 9.82
CA LEU A 279 -6.58 23.94 10.39
C LEU A 279 -6.88 24.95 11.52
N GLU A 280 -8.15 25.12 11.86
CA GLU A 280 -8.51 25.89 13.04
C GLU A 280 -8.09 25.11 14.30
N ASP A 281 -7.41 25.74 15.27
CA ASP A 281 -6.83 25.10 16.45
C ASP A 281 -7.78 24.09 17.13
N ALA A 282 -9.07 24.44 17.26
CA ALA A 282 -10.05 23.56 17.91
C ALA A 282 -10.37 22.29 17.11
N LEU A 283 -10.34 22.37 15.77
CA LEU A 283 -10.54 21.24 14.88
C LEU A 283 -9.26 20.39 14.79
N GLU A 284 -8.10 21.04 14.74
CA GLU A 284 -6.79 20.40 14.81
C GLU A 284 -6.65 19.57 16.10
N ASP A 285 -6.84 20.20 17.27
CA ASP A 285 -6.81 19.54 18.59
C ASP A 285 -7.75 18.33 18.66
N GLU A 286 -8.94 18.42 18.06
CA GLU A 286 -9.92 17.32 18.05
C GLU A 286 -9.47 16.16 17.16
N LEU A 287 -8.96 16.46 15.96
CA LEU A 287 -8.54 15.47 14.98
C LEU A 287 -7.24 14.77 15.42
N GLU A 288 -6.27 15.53 15.88
CA GLU A 288 -4.93 15.03 16.16
C GLU A 288 -4.88 14.13 17.39
N ALA A 289 -5.82 14.30 18.33
CA ALA A 289 -6.01 13.45 19.49
C ALA A 289 -6.67 12.09 19.17
N GLN A 290 -7.26 11.90 17.98
CA GLN A 290 -7.95 10.66 17.62
C GLN A 290 -6.99 9.48 17.45
N ASN A 291 -7.44 8.28 17.77
CA ASN A 291 -6.68 7.04 17.55
C ASN A 291 -7.58 5.84 17.17
N PHE A 292 -8.79 6.10 16.71
CA PHE A 292 -9.75 5.06 16.32
C PHE A 292 -9.30 4.42 15.02
N VAL A 293 -8.94 3.14 15.07
CA VAL A 293 -8.37 2.41 13.92
C VAL A 293 -9.44 1.82 12.99
N GLU A 294 -10.63 1.58 13.54
CA GLU A 294 -11.74 0.86 12.91
C GLU A 294 -12.24 1.50 11.60
N PRO A 295 -12.26 2.83 11.43
CA PRO A 295 -12.65 3.43 10.16
C PRO A 295 -11.60 3.23 9.05
N TRP A 296 -10.34 3.08 9.41
CA TRP A 296 -9.19 3.16 8.49
C TRP A 296 -8.75 1.83 7.97
N LEU A 297 -8.69 0.85 8.87
CA LEU A 297 -8.29 -0.50 8.55
C LEU A 297 -9.57 -1.31 8.36
N PRO A 298 -9.60 -2.23 7.39
CA PRO A 298 -10.70 -3.18 7.36
C PRO A 298 -10.75 -3.83 8.74
N PRO A 299 -11.95 -4.03 9.33
CA PRO A 299 -12.04 -4.74 10.59
C PRO A 299 -11.23 -6.04 10.44
N THR A 300 -10.30 -6.31 11.36
CA THR A 300 -9.65 -7.62 11.47
C THR A 300 -10.73 -8.65 11.28
N GLU A 301 -10.69 -9.41 10.17
CA GLU A 301 -11.89 -10.02 9.55
C GLU A 301 -12.78 -10.77 10.55
N GLN A 302 -13.72 -10.04 11.16
CA GLN A 302 -14.89 -10.33 11.99
C GLN A 302 -14.95 -11.57 12.93
N ASP A 303 -13.99 -12.48 12.92
CA ASP A 303 -14.02 -13.77 13.61
C ASP A 303 -12.66 -14.15 14.25
N ASP A 304 -11.62 -13.32 14.14
CA ASP A 304 -10.43 -13.47 14.99
C ASP A 304 -10.84 -13.26 16.45
N VAL A 305 -10.27 -14.04 17.36
CA VAL A 305 -10.57 -13.93 18.80
C VAL A 305 -9.29 -13.84 19.60
N GLU A 306 -9.38 -13.15 20.74
CA GLU A 306 -8.26 -13.07 21.67
C GLU A 306 -7.85 -14.46 22.15
N PRO A 307 -6.55 -14.81 22.09
CA PRO A 307 -6.04 -16.05 22.65
C PRO A 307 -6.43 -16.22 24.11
N ILE A 308 -6.71 -17.45 24.51
CA ILE A 308 -7.13 -17.76 25.89
C ILE A 308 -6.12 -17.20 26.89
N TYR A 309 -6.62 -16.49 27.90
CA TYR A 309 -5.79 -15.86 28.93
C TYR A 309 -5.01 -16.93 29.70
N PRO A 310 -3.66 -16.92 29.72
CA PRO A 310 -2.88 -18.06 30.23
C PRO A 310 -3.22 -18.52 31.65
N PRO A 311 -3.53 -17.63 32.63
CA PRO A 311 -3.94 -18.06 33.96
C PRO A 311 -5.24 -18.85 34.05
N THR A 312 -6.10 -18.82 33.02
CA THR A 312 -7.34 -19.62 33.01
C THR A 312 -7.16 -21.01 32.42
N LEU A 313 -5.99 -21.30 31.82
CA LEU A 313 -5.70 -22.59 31.22
C LEU A 313 -5.51 -23.67 32.30
N PRO A 314 -5.90 -24.93 32.02
CA PRO A 314 -5.57 -26.05 32.90
C PRO A 314 -4.05 -26.23 33.04
N LYS A 315 -3.63 -26.93 34.09
CA LYS A 315 -2.21 -27.23 34.30
C LYS A 315 -1.63 -27.95 33.07
N ALA A 316 -0.44 -27.53 32.65
CA ALA A 316 0.27 -28.06 31.47
C ALA A 316 -0.41 -27.80 30.10
N HIS A 317 -1.33 -26.82 30.03
CA HIS A 317 -1.90 -26.33 28.78
C HIS A 317 -1.33 -24.94 28.46
N PHE A 318 -1.24 -24.62 27.17
CA PHE A 318 -0.68 -23.36 26.68
C PHE A 318 -1.63 -22.74 25.65
N ASN A 319 -1.66 -21.41 25.55
CA ASN A 319 -2.44 -20.77 24.49
C ASN A 319 -1.66 -20.78 23.15
N THR A 320 -2.35 -20.41 22.08
CA THR A 320 -1.80 -20.34 20.72
C THR A 320 -0.56 -19.44 20.61
N VAL A 321 -0.49 -18.34 21.37
CA VAL A 321 0.71 -17.45 21.40
C VAL A 321 1.92 -18.17 22.01
N GLN A 322 1.72 -18.94 23.08
CA GLN A 322 2.78 -19.68 23.76
C GLN A 322 3.30 -20.87 22.93
N SER A 323 2.52 -21.36 21.96
CA SER A 323 2.89 -22.50 21.10
C SER A 323 4.25 -22.32 20.40
N ARG A 324 4.60 -21.07 20.03
CA ARG A 324 5.86 -20.72 19.38
C ARG A 324 7.10 -21.14 20.18
N ARG A 325 7.01 -21.20 21.51
CA ARG A 325 8.10 -21.63 22.41
C ARG A 325 8.44 -23.12 22.26
N PHE A 326 7.49 -23.91 21.76
CA PHE A 326 7.62 -25.37 21.62
C PHE A 326 7.94 -25.79 20.18
N MET A 327 7.90 -24.85 19.25
CA MET A 327 8.14 -25.09 17.83
C MET A 327 9.54 -25.67 17.60
N GLY A 328 9.61 -26.88 17.03
CA GLY A 328 10.87 -27.56 16.73
C GLY A 328 11.58 -28.18 17.92
N THR A 329 11.03 -28.08 19.14
CA THR A 329 11.63 -28.70 20.35
C THR A 329 11.49 -30.21 20.39
N GLY A 330 10.50 -30.76 19.66
CA GLY A 330 10.14 -32.17 19.69
C GLY A 330 9.33 -32.59 20.93
N SER A 331 9.10 -31.69 21.88
CA SER A 331 8.25 -31.92 23.05
C SER A 331 6.77 -32.02 22.66
N GLU A 332 6.06 -32.89 23.38
CA GLU A 332 4.61 -33.00 23.27
C GLU A 332 3.96 -32.01 24.25
N VAL A 333 3.04 -31.18 23.74
CA VAL A 333 2.36 -30.12 24.50
C VAL A 333 0.90 -30.03 24.10
N THR A 334 0.08 -29.49 25.00
CA THR A 334 -1.34 -29.21 24.73
C THR A 334 -1.53 -27.71 24.49
N ILE A 335 -2.01 -27.36 23.29
CA ILE A 335 -2.28 -25.99 22.87
C ILE A 335 -3.80 -25.79 22.79
N CYS A 336 -4.33 -24.75 23.43
CA CYS A 336 -5.75 -24.42 23.42
C CYS A 336 -6.03 -23.08 22.74
N GLY A 337 -7.16 -23.00 22.05
CA GLY A 337 -7.63 -21.81 21.36
C GLY A 337 -9.01 -22.04 20.75
N THR A 338 -9.51 -21.03 20.07
CA THR A 338 -10.80 -21.08 19.36
C THR A 338 -10.55 -21.29 17.89
N VAL A 339 -11.23 -22.22 17.24
CA VAL A 339 -11.10 -22.43 15.80
C VAL A 339 -11.81 -21.30 15.04
N VAL A 340 -11.05 -20.45 14.38
CA VAL A 340 -11.57 -19.27 13.66
C VAL A 340 -11.54 -19.44 12.14
N SER A 341 -10.88 -20.49 11.63
CA SER A 341 -10.89 -20.84 10.22
C SER A 341 -10.75 -22.34 10.05
N THR A 342 -11.53 -22.90 9.12
CA THR A 342 -11.39 -24.29 8.66
C THR A 342 -11.26 -24.33 7.13
N LYS A 343 -10.50 -25.30 6.60
CA LYS A 343 -10.36 -25.48 5.15
C LYS A 343 -10.11 -26.94 4.81
N LEU A 344 -10.93 -27.51 3.92
CA LEU A 344 -10.64 -28.76 3.22
C LEU A 344 -9.97 -28.43 1.88
N SER A 345 -8.75 -28.93 1.69
CA SER A 345 -8.04 -28.74 0.42
C SER A 345 -8.53 -29.69 -0.67
N SER A 346 -8.31 -29.34 -1.93
CA SER A 346 -8.60 -30.22 -3.08
C SER A 346 -7.86 -31.57 -3.05
N LYS A 347 -6.77 -31.66 -2.28
CA LYS A 347 -6.01 -32.89 -2.03
C LYS A 347 -6.56 -33.72 -0.85
N GLY A 348 -7.59 -33.24 -0.16
CA GLY A 348 -8.24 -33.92 0.96
C GLY A 348 -7.62 -33.69 2.34
N ASN A 349 -6.63 -32.79 2.47
CA ASN A 349 -6.10 -32.38 3.78
C ASN A 349 -7.02 -31.34 4.43
N VAL A 350 -7.16 -31.38 5.74
CA VAL A 350 -7.89 -30.41 6.55
C VAL A 350 -6.91 -29.48 7.28
N PHE A 351 -7.18 -28.18 7.22
CA PHE A 351 -6.44 -27.15 7.93
C PHE A 351 -7.39 -26.39 8.86
N LEU A 352 -6.98 -26.17 10.10
CA LEU A 352 -7.69 -25.35 11.08
C LEU A 352 -6.74 -24.27 11.60
N ASN A 353 -7.20 -23.04 11.75
CA ASN A 353 -6.43 -21.98 12.43
C ASN A 353 -7.13 -21.60 13.74
N LEU A 354 -6.32 -21.43 14.78
CA LEU A 354 -6.80 -21.08 16.10
C LEU A 354 -6.49 -19.62 16.42
N ASP A 355 -7.49 -18.92 16.96
CA ASP A 355 -7.50 -17.52 17.42
C ASP A 355 -7.28 -16.46 16.32
N LYS A 356 -6.44 -16.74 15.31
CA LYS A 356 -6.24 -15.88 14.14
C LYS A 356 -6.37 -16.62 12.81
N LYS A 357 -7.14 -16.08 11.88
CA LYS A 357 -7.32 -16.60 10.52
C LYS A 357 -6.07 -16.43 9.66
N PHE A 358 -6.05 -17.12 8.51
CA PHE A 358 -5.05 -16.86 7.47
C PHE A 358 -5.32 -15.48 6.84
N PRO A 359 -4.31 -14.64 6.57
CA PRO A 359 -2.87 -14.92 6.59
C PRO A 359 -2.12 -14.64 7.91
N ASP A 360 -2.80 -14.10 8.93
CA ASP A 360 -2.19 -13.68 10.21
C ASP A 360 -2.23 -14.79 11.28
N GLN A 361 -2.34 -16.06 10.87
CA GLN A 361 -2.50 -17.18 11.80
C GLN A 361 -1.29 -17.31 12.74
N ILE A 362 -1.58 -17.53 14.03
CA ILE A 362 -0.56 -17.68 15.06
C ILE A 362 -0.33 -19.12 15.50
N PHE A 363 -1.30 -20.00 15.19
CA PHE A 363 -1.21 -21.43 15.39
C PHE A 363 -2.15 -22.16 14.42
N SER A 364 -1.66 -23.24 13.81
CA SER A 364 -2.45 -24.05 12.87
C SER A 364 -2.46 -25.53 13.26
N ILE A 365 -3.56 -26.20 12.92
CA ILE A 365 -3.69 -27.66 12.96
C ILE A 365 -3.79 -28.16 11.53
N THR A 366 -3.03 -29.21 11.22
CA THR A 366 -3.11 -29.92 9.94
C THR A 366 -3.49 -31.37 10.18
N ILE A 367 -4.54 -31.83 9.52
CA ILE A 367 -4.91 -33.25 9.42
C ILE A 367 -4.69 -33.66 7.97
N TRP A 368 -3.69 -34.50 7.74
CA TRP A 368 -3.38 -35.01 6.40
C TRP A 368 -4.49 -35.95 5.94
N LYS A 369 -4.73 -36.00 4.63
CA LYS A 369 -5.80 -36.80 4.00
C LYS A 369 -5.88 -38.23 4.54
N ASP A 370 -4.73 -38.88 4.73
CA ASP A 370 -4.65 -40.28 5.17
C ASP A 370 -5.10 -40.48 6.63
N ASN A 371 -5.10 -39.40 7.43
CA ASN A 371 -5.54 -39.40 8.82
C ASN A 371 -6.99 -38.93 8.99
N VAL A 372 -7.61 -38.29 7.98
CA VAL A 372 -9.01 -37.85 8.05
C VAL A 372 -9.98 -39.00 8.39
N PRO A 373 -9.81 -40.25 7.89
CA PRO A 373 -10.66 -41.38 8.29
C PRO A 373 -10.58 -41.79 9.76
N ASN A 374 -9.60 -41.30 10.52
CA ASN A 374 -9.47 -41.60 11.94
C ASN A 374 -10.41 -40.75 12.82
N PHE A 375 -11.17 -39.83 12.22
CA PHE A 375 -12.13 -38.98 12.90
C PHE A 375 -13.55 -39.48 12.64
N SER A 376 -14.33 -39.62 13.71
CA SER A 376 -15.74 -40.01 13.68
C SER A 376 -16.66 -38.89 13.17
N TYR A 377 -16.15 -37.68 13.07
CA TYR A 377 -16.81 -36.46 12.61
C TYR A 377 -15.98 -35.77 11.51
N GLU A 378 -16.54 -34.77 10.82
CA GLU A 378 -15.84 -34.00 9.78
C GLU A 378 -15.22 -32.72 10.38
N PRO A 379 -13.91 -32.69 10.73
CA PRO A 379 -13.36 -31.62 11.56
C PRO A 379 -13.43 -30.23 10.91
N HIS A 380 -13.38 -30.18 9.58
CA HIS A 380 -13.48 -28.93 8.82
C HIS A 380 -14.91 -28.35 8.77
N LYS A 381 -15.94 -29.14 9.06
CA LYS A 381 -17.34 -28.68 9.10
C LYS A 381 -17.81 -28.45 10.53
N GLU A 382 -17.31 -29.25 11.47
CA GLU A 382 -17.90 -29.35 12.80
C GLU A 382 -17.16 -28.54 13.86
N LEU A 383 -15.85 -28.25 13.68
CA LEU A 383 -15.07 -27.55 14.71
C LEU A 383 -15.06 -26.01 14.56
N MET A 384 -15.72 -25.43 13.56
CA MET A 384 -15.72 -23.97 13.38
C MET A 384 -16.35 -23.29 14.60
N SER A 385 -15.66 -22.29 15.16
CA SER A 385 -16.03 -21.54 16.38
C SER A 385 -15.91 -22.31 17.70
N ASP A 386 -15.52 -23.59 17.68
CA ASP A 386 -15.31 -24.36 18.91
C ASP A 386 -14.02 -23.93 19.62
N LYS A 387 -14.06 -23.93 20.95
CA LYS A 387 -12.86 -23.87 21.78
C LYS A 387 -12.35 -25.29 22.00
N ILE A 388 -11.11 -25.53 21.58
CA ILE A 388 -10.49 -26.85 21.63
C ILE A 388 -9.10 -26.76 22.27
N CYS A 389 -8.63 -27.91 22.75
CA CYS A 389 -7.23 -28.16 23.07
C CYS A 389 -6.71 -29.29 22.17
N VAL A 390 -5.53 -29.08 21.59
CA VAL A 390 -4.86 -30.06 20.75
C VAL A 390 -3.53 -30.49 21.36
N THR A 391 -3.30 -31.81 21.44
CA THR A 391 -2.08 -32.39 22.03
C THR A 391 -1.20 -33.02 20.97
N GLY A 392 0.08 -32.67 20.98
CA GLY A 392 1.05 -33.18 20.02
C GLY A 392 2.33 -32.36 19.96
N LYS A 393 3.12 -32.55 18.89
CA LYS A 393 4.37 -31.83 18.67
C LYS A 393 4.13 -30.59 17.80
N VAL A 394 4.69 -29.46 18.23
CA VAL A 394 4.63 -28.22 17.45
C VAL A 394 5.80 -28.17 16.46
N THR A 395 5.46 -28.10 15.18
CA THR A 395 6.40 -28.00 14.04
C THR A 395 6.33 -26.62 13.41
N ASN A 396 7.33 -26.26 12.59
CA ASN A 396 7.33 -25.01 11.84
C ASN A 396 6.79 -25.27 10.43
N PHE A 397 5.70 -24.61 10.06
CA PHE A 397 5.20 -24.59 8.69
C PHE A 397 5.18 -23.15 8.18
N ASN A 398 6.14 -22.79 7.33
CA ASN A 398 6.30 -21.45 6.76
C ASN A 398 6.26 -20.31 7.80
N GLY A 399 6.94 -20.47 8.93
CA GLY A 399 7.00 -19.49 10.01
C GLY A 399 5.85 -19.55 11.02
N THR A 400 4.84 -20.39 10.76
CA THR A 400 3.70 -20.61 11.65
C THR A 400 3.92 -21.86 12.51
N PRO A 401 3.75 -21.78 13.85
CA PRO A 401 3.64 -22.95 14.71
C PRO A 401 2.45 -23.83 14.31
N THR A 402 2.71 -25.08 13.92
CA THR A 402 1.71 -25.99 13.38
C THR A 402 1.79 -27.36 14.03
N MET A 403 0.64 -27.93 14.38
CA MET A 403 0.55 -29.31 14.88
C MET A 403 -0.09 -30.21 13.83
N ASN A 404 0.59 -31.32 13.51
CA ASN A 404 0.02 -32.39 12.70
C ASN A 404 -0.76 -33.33 13.61
N VAL A 405 -2.03 -33.55 13.30
CA VAL A 405 -2.91 -34.42 14.08
C VAL A 405 -3.22 -35.67 13.28
N GLU A 406 -3.13 -36.81 13.95
CA GLU A 406 -3.28 -38.14 13.36
C GLU A 406 -4.53 -38.85 13.87
N LEU A 407 -4.92 -38.61 15.13
CA LEU A 407 -6.02 -39.30 15.81
C LEU A 407 -7.01 -38.28 16.42
N GLU A 408 -8.28 -38.67 16.51
CA GLU A 408 -9.35 -37.84 17.06
C GLU A 408 -9.08 -37.43 18.51
N GLU A 409 -8.62 -38.36 19.34
CA GLU A 409 -8.32 -38.15 20.77
C GLU A 409 -7.26 -37.07 21.06
N GLN A 410 -6.51 -36.62 20.05
CA GLN A 410 -5.60 -35.49 20.19
C GLN A 410 -6.33 -34.15 20.25
N ILE A 411 -7.57 -34.06 19.77
CA ILE A 411 -8.40 -32.86 19.83
C ILE A 411 -9.49 -33.10 20.87
N VAL A 412 -9.50 -32.29 21.93
CA VAL A 412 -10.53 -32.33 22.96
C VAL A 412 -11.20 -30.96 23.10
N PRO A 413 -12.49 -30.89 23.44
CA PRO A 413 -13.12 -29.63 23.81
C PRO A 413 -12.39 -28.96 24.99
N TYR A 414 -12.26 -27.63 24.94
CA TYR A 414 -11.65 -26.81 26.01
C TYR A 414 -12.51 -26.74 27.27
#